data_AF-A0A643CB50-F1
#
_entry.id   AF-A0A643CB50-F1
#
_cell.length_a   1.000
_cell.length_b   1.000
_cell.length_c   1.000
_cell.angle_alpha   90.00
_cell.angle_beta   90.00
_cell.angle_gamma   90.00
#
_symmetry.space_group_name_H-M   'P 1'
#
loop_
_entity.id
_entity.type
_entity.pdbx_description
1 polymer ?
#
loop_
_entity_poly.entity_id
_entity_poly.type
_entity_poly.pdbx_seq_one_letter_code
_entity_poly.pdbx_strand_id
1 'polypeptide(L)' 'MILAKTINVHIERIKHSKSRDSFLKLGKENDQKKKEAKEKGTWVQLKRRPVPSRETYFV' A
#
# COMPACT_ATOMS: atom_id res chain seq x y z
N MET A 1 1.06 22.75 -17.43
CA MET A 1 0.87 21.62 -18.37
C MET A 1 2.07 20.70 -18.23
N ILE A 2 1.87 19.44 -17.86
CA ILE A 2 2.98 18.47 -17.72
C ILE A 2 3.14 17.75 -19.06
N LEU A 3 4.37 17.73 -19.60
CA LEU A 3 4.72 17.04 -20.84
C LEU A 3 5.46 15.74 -20.50
N ALA A 4 4.99 14.62 -21.03
CA ALA A 4 5.67 13.34 -20.87
C ALA A 4 6.98 13.32 -21.68
N LYS A 5 8.07 12.86 -21.05
CA LYS A 5 9.38 12.70 -21.70
C LYS A 5 9.75 11.22 -21.69
N THR A 6 10.16 10.71 -22.84
CA THR A 6 10.79 9.39 -22.99
C THR A 6 12.30 9.55 -22.91
N ILE A 7 12.98 8.70 -22.13
CA ILE A 7 14.42 8.81 -21.86
C ILE A 7 15.06 7.43 -22.06
N ASN A 8 16.13 7.37 -22.86
CA ASN A 8 16.93 6.17 -23.06
C ASN A 8 17.97 6.06 -21.93
N VAL A 9 18.01 4.92 -21.22
CA VAL A 9 18.89 4.72 -20.06
C VAL A 9 19.42 3.28 -20.05
N HIS A 10 20.69 3.09 -19.70
CA HIS A 10 21.29 1.76 -19.52
C HIS A 10 20.78 1.06 -18.25
N ILE A 11 20.68 -0.27 -18.28
CA ILE A 11 20.12 -1.06 -17.17
C ILE A 11 20.88 -0.90 -15.85
N GLU A 12 22.21 -0.70 -15.89
CA GLU A 12 23.06 -0.47 -14.71
C GLU A 12 22.68 0.79 -13.92
N ARG A 13 22.09 1.79 -14.60
CA ARG A 13 21.65 3.04 -13.98
C ARG A 13 20.25 2.95 -13.39
N ILE A 14 19.53 1.85 -13.64
CA ILE A 14 18.15 1.65 -13.22
C ILE A 14 18.14 0.74 -12.00
N LYS A 15 17.43 1.17 -10.94
CA LYS A 15 17.11 0.33 -9.78
C LYS A 15 15.60 0.25 -9.63
N HIS A 16 15.12 -0.90 -9.13
CA HIS A 16 13.70 -1.07 -8.85
C HIS A 16 13.22 -0.12 -7.74
N SER A 17 12.02 0.43 -7.93
CA SER A 17 11.41 1.30 -6.94
C SER A 17 10.72 0.49 -5.84
N LYS A 18 11.20 0.65 -4.61
CA LYS A 18 10.61 0.02 -3.41
C LYS A 18 9.15 0.42 -3.18
N SER A 19 8.72 1.58 -3.69
CA SER A 19 7.34 2.03 -3.59
C SER A 19 6.38 1.05 -4.27
N ARG A 20 6.74 0.58 -5.48
CA ARG A 20 5.91 -0.38 -6.22
C ARG A 20 5.83 -1.72 -5.50
N ASP A 21 6.95 -2.22 -4.98
CA ASP A 21 7.00 -3.49 -4.25
C ASP A 21 6.10 -3.45 -3.01
N SER A 22 6.18 -2.35 -2.24
CA SER A 22 5.32 -2.16 -1.07
C SER A 22 3.84 -2.13 -1.46
N PHE A 23 3.49 -1.50 -2.59
CA PHE A 23 2.12 -1.45 -3.10
C PHE A 23 1.62 -2.85 -3.50
N LEU A 24 2.44 -3.63 -4.19
CA LEU A 24 2.09 -5.00 -4.60
C LEU A 24 1.89 -5.92 -3.40
N LYS A 25 2.72 -5.79 -2.36
CA LYS A 25 2.57 -6.55 -1.11
C LYS A 25 1.21 -6.26 -0.45
N LEU A 26 0.81 -4.99 -0.38
CA LEU A 26 -0.47 -4.60 0.20
C LEU A 26 -1.67 -5.10 -0.59
N GLY A 27 -1.57 -5.13 -1.93
CA GLY A 27 -2.63 -5.71 -2.77
C GLY A 27 -2.89 -7.16 -2.40
N LYS A 28 -1.82 -7.97 -2.30
CA LYS A 28 -1.90 -9.38 -1.89
C LYS A 28 -2.48 -9.54 -0.48
N GLU A 29 -2.01 -8.74 0.48
CA GLU A 29 -2.51 -8.78 1.86
C GLU A 29 -4.00 -8.41 1.95
N ASN A 30 -4.46 -7.43 1.18
CA ASN A 30 -5.86 -7.02 1.16
C ASN A 30 -6.76 -8.08 0.52
N ASP A 31 -6.31 -8.71 -0.56
CA ASP A 31 -7.05 -9.79 -1.22
C ASP A 31 -7.23 -10.99 -0.28
N GLN A 32 -6.18 -11.33 0.49
CA GLN A 32 -6.24 -12.38 1.49
C GLN A 32 -7.24 -12.04 2.60
N LYS A 33 -7.15 -10.83 3.19
CA LYS A 33 -8.10 -10.37 4.22
C LYS A 33 -9.54 -10.35 3.72
N LYS A 34 -9.76 -9.99 2.45
CA LYS A 34 -11.09 -9.99 1.84
C LYS A 34 -11.66 -11.41 1.71
N LYS A 35 -10.83 -12.40 1.36
CA LYS A 35 -11.23 -13.82 1.31
C LYS A 35 -11.63 -14.33 2.68
N GLU A 36 -10.78 -14.11 3.69
CA GLU A 36 -11.05 -14.53 5.08
C GLU A 36 -12.30 -13.86 5.67
N ALA A 37 -12.51 -12.58 5.38
CA ALA A 37 -13.69 -11.83 5.78
C ALA A 37 -14.97 -12.43 5.17
N LYS A 38 -14.91 -12.80 3.88
CA LYS A 38 -16.01 -13.43 3.17
C LYS A 38 -16.35 -14.81 3.75
N GLU A 39 -15.35 -15.62 4.06
CA GLU A 39 -15.52 -16.95 4.67
C GLU A 39 -16.14 -16.86 6.07
N LYS A 40 -15.70 -15.89 6.88
CA LYS A 40 -16.23 -15.65 8.23
C LYS A 40 -17.55 -14.88 8.25
N GLY A 41 -18.01 -14.36 7.10
CA GLY A 41 -19.17 -13.47 7.02
C GLY A 41 -18.97 -12.12 7.74
N THR A 42 -17.72 -11.72 7.99
CA THR A 42 -17.38 -10.49 8.72
C THR A 42 -17.02 -9.37 7.76
N TRP A 43 -17.30 -8.13 8.16
CA TRP A 43 -16.87 -6.95 7.39
C TRP A 43 -15.48 -6.51 7.83
N VAL A 44 -14.58 -6.26 6.87
CA VAL A 44 -13.20 -5.81 7.14
C VAL A 44 -12.93 -4.47 6.46
N GLN A 45 -12.33 -3.55 7.21
CA GLN A 45 -11.82 -2.30 6.67
C GLN A 45 -10.44 -2.48 6.05
N LEU A 46 -10.36 -2.36 4.72
CA LEU A 46 -9.12 -2.51 3.95
C LEU A 46 -8.38 -1.18 3.72
N LYS A 47 -9.04 -0.03 3.96
CA LYS A 47 -8.44 1.29 3.76
C LYS A 47 -7.48 1.62 4.90
N ARG A 48 -6.32 2.17 4.55
CA ARG A 48 -5.38 2.76 5.52
C ARG A 48 -6.02 4.00 6.17
N ARG A 49 -5.84 4.12 7.48
CA ARG A 49 -6.22 5.31 8.26
C ARG A 49 -4.95 6.04 8.71
N PRO A 50 -4.99 7.38 8.85
CA PRO A 50 -3.93 8.09 9.52
C PRO A 50 -3.83 7.62 10.98
N VAL A 51 -2.68 7.89 11.60
CA VAL A 51 -2.48 7.61 13.02
C VAL A 51 -3.50 8.44 13.81
N PRO A 52 -4.32 7.83 14.68
CA PRO A 52 -5.24 8.58 15.54
C PRO A 52 -4.47 9.43 16.56
N SER A 53 -5.11 10.44 17.15
CA SER A 53 -4.52 11.19 18.24
C SER A 53 -4.17 10.26 19.41
N ARG A 54 -3.06 10.54 20.11
CA ARG A 54 -2.69 9.78 21.30
C ARG A 54 -3.83 9.88 22.32
N GLU A 55 -4.18 8.75 22.92
CA GLU A 55 -5.15 8.75 24.01
C GLU A 55 -4.59 9.53 25.20
N THR A 56 -5.45 10.29 25.86
CA THR A 56 -5.07 11.00 27.08
C THR A 56 -4.87 9.99 28.20
N TYR A 57 -3.67 9.92 28.74
CA TYR A 57 -3.39 9.14 29.95
C TYR A 57 -3.35 10.09 31.14
N PHE A 58 -4.03 9.73 32.23
CA PHE A 58 -3.93 10.45 33.50
C PHE A 58 -2.56 10.12 34.12
N VAL A 59 -1.80 11.15 34.52
CA VAL A 59 -0.53 11.02 35.26
C VAL A 59 -0.82 11.11 36.74
#